data_AF-A0AA36MY16-F1
#
_entry.id   AF-A0AA36MY16-F1
#
_cell.length_a   1.000
_cell.length_b   1.000
_cell.length_c   1.000
_cell.angle_alpha   90.00
_cell.angle_beta   90.00
_cell.angle_gamma   90.00
#
_symmetry.space_group_name_H-M   'P 1'
#
loop_
_entity.id
_entity.type
_entity.pdbx_description
1 polymer ?
#
loop_
_entity_poly.entity_id
_entity_poly.type
_entity_poly.pdbx_seq_one_letter_code
_entity_poly.pdbx_strand_id
1 'polypeptide(L)'
;MILAKVLASVFGFSLGAAERTYLWDREPLPPCEGGVLHLDGKYRTTTEVEYHDDCLLRGAPGTEVEVDGKIHFLANARLQGSIVFTRAPDASNHRRCVDIEGSLDMSDVDIEFRGCGGPETEDGGALYVEGRMDMSNGSVVFRNGSAMWGGCLFVGQRLFMAGGLLRFEHCVAGELGGGVYAQGDLVQSGGHLHFTNCHAYRGKGGALHLAGTDLLQENGKITLSNCWAGNGGCICSNKLIAKTNSSAIADMEDFQGKVVLNGTLVAGGGSADYKGGVIFAASGELGGRMTLRNCKARVGGCLHFKDFVVQ
;
A
#
# COMPACT_ATOMS: atom_id res chain seq x y z
N MET A 1 -21.85 61.30 -17.77
CA MET A 1 -20.65 60.45 -17.86
C MET A 1 -19.52 61.23 -17.21
N ILE A 2 -19.36 61.18 -15.89
CA ILE A 2 -18.74 60.07 -15.12
C ILE A 2 -17.27 60.00 -15.52
N LEU A 3 -16.24 60.12 -14.69
CA LEU A 3 -16.07 60.32 -13.26
C LEU A 3 -14.54 60.44 -13.08
N ALA A 4 -14.08 61.24 -12.13
CA ALA A 4 -12.77 61.12 -11.45
C ALA A 4 -11.48 61.08 -12.32
N LYS A 5 -10.89 62.25 -12.50
CA LYS A 5 -9.45 62.43 -12.78
C LYS A 5 -8.84 63.32 -11.69
N VAL A 6 -8.92 62.88 -10.43
CA VAL A 6 -8.36 63.58 -9.26
C VAL A 6 -7.95 62.55 -8.21
N LEU A 7 -6.72 62.68 -7.70
CA LEU A 7 -6.07 61.96 -6.59
C LEU A 7 -5.36 60.63 -6.92
N ALA A 8 -4.21 60.75 -7.59
CA ALA A 8 -3.07 59.88 -7.34
C ALA A 8 -2.16 60.55 -6.31
N SER A 9 -2.28 60.16 -5.04
CA SER A 9 -1.25 60.24 -3.98
C SER A 9 -1.92 60.02 -2.63
N VAL A 10 -1.19 59.37 -1.73
CA VAL A 10 -1.60 58.97 -0.37
C VAL A 10 -2.47 57.71 -0.34
N PHE A 11 -1.85 56.55 -0.56
CA PHE A 11 -2.03 55.34 0.25
C PHE A 11 -1.14 54.24 -0.34
N GLY A 12 0.11 54.20 0.12
CA GLY A 12 0.97 53.04 -0.05
C GLY A 12 0.48 51.92 0.89
N PHE A 13 -0.57 51.21 0.50
CA PHE A 13 -0.87 49.92 1.09
C PHE A 13 -0.05 48.87 0.35
N SER A 14 1.10 48.54 0.93
CA SER A 14 1.74 47.25 0.70
C SER A 14 0.74 46.18 1.12
N LEU A 15 0.18 45.45 0.16
CA LEU A 15 -0.45 44.16 0.40
C LEU A 15 0.66 43.20 0.80
N GLY A 16 1.06 43.26 2.06
CA GLY A 16 1.79 42.18 2.69
C GLY A 16 0.87 40.97 2.69
N ALA A 17 1.10 40.05 1.76
CA ALA A 17 0.61 38.69 1.92
C ALA A 17 1.16 38.21 3.27
N ALA A 18 0.29 38.17 4.28
CA ALA A 18 0.57 37.52 5.53
C ALA A 18 0.65 36.02 5.21
N GLU A 19 1.83 35.60 4.78
CA GLU A 19 2.24 34.20 4.77
C GLU A 19 2.15 33.75 6.22
N ARG A 20 1.02 33.14 6.57
CA ARG A 20 0.84 32.49 7.87
C ARG A 20 1.80 31.31 7.88
N THR A 21 3.05 31.57 8.25
CA THR A 21 4.00 30.56 8.69
C THR A 21 3.50 30.02 10.02
N TYR A 22 2.52 29.11 9.94
CA TYR A 22 2.23 28.20 11.04
C TYR A 22 3.39 27.22 11.14
N LEU A 23 4.52 27.69 11.69
CA LEU A 23 5.54 26.84 12.30
C LEU A 23 4.87 26.20 13.52
N TRP A 24 4.13 25.13 13.31
CA TRP A 24 3.80 24.22 14.40
C TRP A 24 5.11 23.55 14.82
N ASP A 25 5.52 23.77 16.06
CA ASP A 25 6.67 23.09 16.66
C ASP A 25 6.39 21.58 16.64
N ARG A 26 7.03 20.86 15.70
CA ARG A 26 7.01 19.41 15.68
C ARG A 26 8.24 18.91 16.41
N GLU A 27 8.04 17.96 17.30
CA GLU A 27 9.13 17.41 18.12
C GLU A 27 9.93 16.35 17.33
N PRO A 28 11.23 16.18 17.60
CA PRO A 28 11.95 15.01 17.09
C PRO A 28 11.36 13.73 17.69
N LEU A 29 11.50 12.59 16.99
CA LEU A 29 11.07 11.31 17.55
C LEU A 29 11.89 10.95 18.80
N PRO A 30 11.24 10.51 19.90
CA PRO A 30 11.95 10.05 21.09
C PRO A 30 12.70 8.73 20.85
N PRO A 31 13.68 8.40 21.72
CA PRO A 31 14.29 7.08 21.75
C PRO A 31 13.29 5.99 22.19
N CYS A 32 13.53 4.74 21.79
CA CYS A 32 12.72 3.60 22.23
C CYS A 32 13.19 3.11 23.62
N GLU A 33 12.68 3.73 24.68
CA GLU A 33 13.09 3.40 26.05
C GLU A 33 12.33 2.19 26.60
N GLY A 34 13.06 1.23 27.18
CA GLY A 34 12.45 0.02 27.74
C GLY A 34 11.73 -0.84 26.68
N GLY A 35 12.12 -0.72 25.41
CA GLY A 35 11.49 -1.43 24.29
C GLY A 35 10.14 -0.86 23.86
N VAL A 36 9.78 0.34 24.32
CA VAL A 36 8.52 1.02 23.94
C VAL A 36 8.79 2.48 23.57
N LEU A 37 8.26 2.88 22.43
CA LEU A 37 8.26 4.25 21.95
C LEU A 37 6.82 4.79 21.98
N HIS A 38 6.55 5.66 22.94
CA HIS A 38 5.25 6.32 23.10
C HIS A 38 5.21 7.62 22.32
N LEU A 39 4.21 7.78 21.46
CA LEU A 39 3.95 9.00 20.72
C LEU A 39 2.57 9.55 21.11
N ASP A 40 2.51 10.84 21.45
CA ASP A 40 1.28 11.55 21.80
C ASP A 40 1.39 13.02 21.35
N GLY A 41 1.31 13.24 20.04
CA GLY A 41 1.49 14.57 19.48
C GLY A 41 1.95 14.57 18.02
N LYS A 42 2.68 15.62 17.65
CA LYS A 42 3.17 15.84 16.29
C LYS A 42 4.68 15.81 16.25
N TYR A 43 5.22 14.90 15.46
CA TYR A 43 6.65 14.67 15.36
C TYR A 43 7.16 14.96 13.94
N ARG A 44 8.45 15.26 13.82
CA ARG A 44 9.14 15.36 12.54
C ARG A 44 10.52 14.73 12.63
N THR A 45 10.85 13.89 11.66
CA THR A 45 12.24 13.47 11.43
C THR A 45 12.85 14.37 10.38
N THR A 46 14.03 14.95 10.63
CA THR A 46 14.82 15.69 9.64
C THR A 46 15.95 14.85 9.04
N THR A 47 16.36 13.81 9.76
CA THR A 47 17.39 12.84 9.36
C THR A 47 16.85 11.42 9.52
N GLU A 48 17.66 10.43 9.16
CA GLU A 48 17.40 9.05 9.55
C GLU A 48 17.40 8.91 11.08
N VAL A 49 16.42 8.18 11.61
CA VAL A 49 16.29 7.82 13.03
C VAL A 49 16.33 6.30 13.12
N GLU A 50 17.32 5.78 13.84
CA GLU A 50 17.55 4.34 13.94
C GLU A 50 17.13 3.80 15.32
N TYR A 51 16.49 2.63 15.31
CA TYR A 51 16.16 1.85 16.51
C TYR A 51 16.81 0.47 16.37
N HIS A 52 17.77 0.18 17.24
CA HIS A 52 18.61 -1.04 17.15
C HIS A 52 17.98 -2.29 17.76
N ASP A 53 17.11 -2.11 18.76
CA ASP A 53 16.48 -3.20 19.50
C ASP A 53 15.01 -3.36 19.10
N ASP A 54 14.41 -4.50 19.48
CA ASP A 54 12.98 -4.73 19.32
C ASP A 54 12.17 -3.60 19.97
N CYS A 55 11.34 -2.92 19.17
CA CYS A 55 10.64 -1.73 19.62
C CYS A 55 9.13 -1.80 19.37
N LEU A 56 8.34 -1.51 20.40
CA LEU A 56 6.91 -1.26 20.29
C LEU A 56 6.65 0.23 20.09
N LEU A 57 6.25 0.62 18.88
CA LEU A 57 5.75 1.97 18.60
C LEU A 57 4.26 2.06 18.93
N ARG A 58 3.90 2.93 19.87
CA ARG A 58 2.51 3.15 20.29
C ARG A 58 2.11 4.61 20.13
N GLY A 59 1.18 4.87 19.21
CA GLY A 59 0.60 6.20 19.00
C GLY A 59 -0.71 6.40 19.74
N ALA A 60 -0.85 7.52 20.44
CA ALA A 60 -2.13 8.00 20.94
C ALA A 60 -3.01 8.55 19.79
N PRO A 61 -4.34 8.61 19.96
CA PRO A 61 -5.23 9.19 18.94
C PRO A 61 -4.81 10.61 18.52
N GLY A 62 -4.64 10.83 17.21
CA GLY A 62 -4.19 12.11 16.66
C GLY A 62 -2.68 12.25 16.53
N THR A 63 -1.90 11.20 16.78
CA THR A 63 -0.45 11.20 16.54
C THR A 63 -0.14 11.35 15.06
N GLU A 64 0.72 12.32 14.73
CA GLU A 64 1.20 12.59 13.38
C GLU A 64 2.73 12.56 13.36
N VAL A 65 3.32 11.92 12.36
CA VAL A 65 4.78 11.90 12.14
C VAL A 65 5.06 12.37 10.73
N GLU A 66 5.69 13.54 10.60
CA GLU A 66 6.20 14.01 9.32
C GLU A 66 7.61 13.45 9.06
N VAL A 67 7.79 12.76 7.94
CA VAL A 67 9.02 12.05 7.59
C VAL A 67 9.75 12.78 6.46
N ASP A 68 10.83 13.49 6.79
CA ASP A 68 11.80 14.05 5.84
C ASP A 68 12.97 13.07 5.59
N GLY A 69 13.42 12.41 6.66
CA GLY A 69 14.45 11.37 6.62
C GLY A 69 13.87 9.97 6.40
N LYS A 70 14.22 9.04 7.30
CA LYS A 70 13.75 7.65 7.31
C LYS A 70 13.63 7.19 8.75
N ILE A 71 12.55 6.49 9.10
CA ILE A 71 12.43 5.81 10.40
C ILE A 71 12.88 4.36 10.19
N HIS A 72 13.97 3.97 10.83
CA HIS A 72 14.66 2.72 10.54
C HIS A 72 14.74 1.83 11.79
N PHE A 73 14.07 0.68 11.75
CA PHE A 73 14.18 -0.35 12.77
C PHE A 73 15.13 -1.44 12.26
N LEU A 74 16.29 -1.57 12.91
CA LEU A 74 17.30 -2.58 12.58
C LEU A 74 16.96 -3.96 13.17
N ALA A 75 15.89 -4.04 13.96
CA ALA A 75 15.36 -5.25 14.59
C ALA A 75 13.84 -5.35 14.34
N ASN A 76 13.12 -6.14 15.15
CA ASN A 76 11.67 -6.29 14.98
C ASN A 76 10.94 -5.04 15.46
N ALA A 77 9.84 -4.72 14.78
CA ALA A 77 8.97 -3.62 15.16
C ALA A 77 7.56 -4.13 15.45
N ARG A 78 6.90 -3.49 16.42
CA ARG A 78 5.48 -3.70 16.70
C ARG A 78 4.79 -2.36 16.64
N LEU A 79 3.66 -2.27 15.94
CA LEU A 79 2.87 -1.03 15.89
C LEU A 79 1.54 -1.23 16.61
N GLN A 80 1.17 -0.23 17.41
CA GLN A 80 -0.10 -0.17 18.14
C GLN A 80 -0.67 1.25 18.15
N GLY A 81 -2.00 1.33 18.28
CA GLY A 81 -2.69 2.62 18.38
C GLY A 81 -2.81 3.33 17.04
N SER A 82 -2.85 4.66 17.07
CA SER A 82 -3.16 5.48 15.89
C SER A 82 -1.99 6.37 15.53
N ILE A 83 -1.52 6.29 14.28
CA ILE A 83 -0.38 7.07 13.78
C ILE A 83 -0.58 7.41 12.31
N VAL A 84 -0.38 8.67 11.95
CA VAL A 84 -0.32 9.10 10.55
C VAL A 84 1.12 9.47 10.18
N PHE A 85 1.75 8.66 9.32
CA PHE A 85 3.02 8.97 8.70
C PHE A 85 2.79 9.75 7.40
N THR A 86 3.37 10.94 7.30
CA THR A 86 3.26 11.78 6.10
C THR A 86 4.64 12.21 5.64
N ARG A 87 4.94 12.06 4.35
CA ARG A 87 6.19 12.60 3.80
C ARG A 87 6.24 14.12 3.95
N ALA A 88 7.39 14.66 4.36
CA ALA A 88 7.61 16.11 4.41
C ALA A 88 7.55 16.71 2.99
N PRO A 89 6.88 17.86 2.79
CA PRO A 89 6.71 18.46 1.46
C PRO A 89 8.03 18.92 0.82
N ASP A 90 9.00 19.26 1.67
CA ASP A 90 10.36 19.69 1.35
C ASP A 90 11.38 18.54 1.38
N ALA A 91 10.93 17.29 1.55
CA ALA A 91 11.79 16.12 1.57
C ALA A 91 12.54 15.98 0.24
N SER A 92 13.80 16.40 0.25
CA SER A 92 14.72 16.37 -0.88
C SER A 92 14.99 14.95 -1.38
N ASN A 93 14.82 13.97 -0.49
CA ASN A 93 15.01 12.57 -0.79
C ASN A 93 13.67 11.85 -0.85
N HIS A 94 13.40 11.23 -1.99
CA HIS A 94 12.26 10.35 -2.23
C HIS A 94 12.47 9.00 -1.52
N ARG A 95 12.55 8.98 -0.19
CA ARG A 95 12.74 7.76 0.60
C ARG A 95 11.42 7.24 1.16
N ARG A 96 11.46 5.97 1.57
CA ARG A 96 10.38 5.33 2.31
C ARG A 96 10.17 5.96 3.68
N CYS A 97 8.94 5.94 4.19
CA CYS A 97 8.64 6.52 5.49
C CYS A 97 9.16 5.66 6.64
N VAL A 98 8.93 4.34 6.57
CA VAL A 98 9.34 3.39 7.59
C VAL A 98 10.06 2.19 6.94
N ASP A 99 11.17 1.82 7.55
CA ASP A 99 12.09 0.76 7.13
C ASP A 99 12.33 -0.19 8.30
N ILE A 100 12.12 -1.50 8.10
CA ILE A 100 12.23 -2.52 9.15
C ILE A 100 13.02 -3.71 8.59
N GLU A 101 14.21 -3.96 9.13
CA GLU A 101 15.05 -5.12 8.78
C GLU A 101 14.51 -6.41 9.46
N GLY A 102 13.79 -6.26 10.57
CA GLY A 102 13.15 -7.39 11.25
C GLY A 102 11.78 -7.78 10.70
N SER A 103 11.01 -8.44 11.57
CA SER A 103 9.59 -8.70 11.34
C SER A 103 8.72 -7.59 11.93
N LEU A 104 7.51 -7.47 11.40
CA LEU A 104 6.54 -6.46 11.81
C LEU A 104 5.24 -7.10 12.30
N ASP A 105 4.88 -6.84 13.55
CA ASP A 105 3.56 -7.21 14.06
C ASP A 105 2.67 -5.97 14.23
N MET A 106 1.44 -6.06 13.72
CA MET A 106 0.41 -5.04 13.86
C MET A 106 -0.84 -5.62 14.53
N SER A 107 -1.23 -5.03 15.65
CA SER A 107 -2.41 -5.43 16.43
C SER A 107 -3.18 -4.19 16.88
N ASP A 108 -4.48 -4.14 16.58
CA ASP A 108 -5.36 -3.05 17.00
C ASP A 108 -4.83 -1.66 16.62
N VAL A 109 -4.44 -1.53 15.35
CA VAL A 109 -3.85 -0.32 14.77
C VAL A 109 -4.89 0.53 14.03
N ASP A 110 -4.67 1.84 13.97
CA ASP A 110 -5.31 2.77 13.02
C ASP A 110 -4.22 3.66 12.40
N ILE A 111 -3.52 3.11 11.42
CA ILE A 111 -2.30 3.69 10.85
C ILE A 111 -2.54 4.14 9.41
N GLU A 112 -1.98 5.29 9.06
CA GLU A 112 -2.01 5.78 7.69
C GLU A 112 -0.63 6.25 7.23
N PHE A 113 -0.25 5.87 6.00
CA PHE A 113 0.93 6.35 5.31
C PHE A 113 0.52 7.21 4.12
N ARG A 114 1.07 8.43 4.02
CA ARG A 114 0.69 9.43 3.00
C ARG A 114 1.91 9.95 2.24
N GLY A 115 1.89 9.75 0.92
CA GLY A 115 2.82 10.39 -0.02
C GLY A 115 4.28 9.95 0.12
N CYS A 116 4.51 8.78 0.74
CA CYS A 116 5.84 8.26 0.99
C CYS A 116 6.49 7.72 -0.30
N GLY A 117 7.82 7.75 -0.35
CA GLY A 117 8.59 7.22 -1.47
C GLY A 117 8.59 8.11 -2.72
N GLY A 118 9.06 7.55 -3.83
CA GLY A 118 9.11 8.18 -5.13
C GLY A 118 9.83 7.31 -6.18
N PRO A 119 10.07 7.85 -7.38
CA PRO A 119 10.61 7.08 -8.51
C PRO A 119 11.98 6.41 -8.24
N GLU A 120 12.76 6.97 -7.31
CA GLU A 120 14.08 6.49 -6.91
C GLU A 120 14.03 5.54 -5.69
N THR A 121 12.86 5.34 -5.07
CA THR A 121 12.73 4.34 -4.00
C THR A 121 12.75 2.95 -4.62
N GLU A 122 13.70 2.11 -4.24
CA GLU A 122 13.76 0.72 -4.73
C GLU A 122 12.58 -0.08 -4.21
N ASP A 123 12.48 -0.23 -2.88
CA ASP A 123 11.47 -1.08 -2.25
C ASP A 123 10.57 -0.32 -1.29
N GLY A 124 9.26 -0.61 -1.34
CA GLY A 124 8.31 -0.25 -0.30
C GLY A 124 8.20 1.25 -0.10
N GLY A 125 7.46 1.94 -0.97
CA GLY A 125 7.43 3.41 -0.98
C GLY A 125 6.98 4.01 0.36
N ALA A 126 6.06 3.37 1.06
CA ALA A 126 5.67 3.78 2.41
C ALA A 126 6.33 2.95 3.49
N LEU A 127 6.30 1.62 3.33
CA LEU A 127 6.72 0.67 4.33
C LEU A 127 7.54 -0.44 3.67
N TYR A 128 8.73 -0.66 4.18
CA TYR A 128 9.56 -1.81 3.87
C TYR A 128 9.70 -2.69 5.11
N VAL A 129 9.55 -4.00 4.91
CA VAL A 129 9.77 -5.03 5.93
C VAL A 129 10.60 -6.13 5.29
N GLU A 130 11.84 -6.35 5.72
CA GLU A 130 12.68 -7.46 5.21
C GLU A 130 12.14 -8.82 5.69
N GLY A 131 11.63 -8.88 6.93
CA GLY A 131 11.05 -10.09 7.51
C GLY A 131 9.60 -10.36 7.08
N ARG A 132 8.85 -10.98 8.00
CA ARG A 132 7.40 -11.21 7.84
C ARG A 132 6.61 -10.03 8.38
N MET A 133 5.42 -9.83 7.85
CA MET A 133 4.43 -8.88 8.37
C MET A 133 3.17 -9.62 8.78
N ASP A 134 2.82 -9.55 10.06
CA ASP A 134 1.60 -10.15 10.62
C ASP A 134 0.63 -9.04 11.08
N MET A 135 -0.59 -9.03 10.55
CA MET A 135 -1.68 -8.13 10.97
C MET A 135 -2.85 -8.93 11.54
N SER A 136 -3.26 -8.62 12.76
CA SER A 136 -4.33 -9.36 13.45
C SER A 136 -5.67 -8.62 13.58
N ASN A 137 -5.68 -7.28 13.56
CA ASN A 137 -6.87 -6.42 13.62
C ASN A 137 -6.51 -4.95 13.30
N GLY A 138 -7.50 -4.09 13.13
CA GLY A 138 -7.32 -2.65 12.93
C GLY A 138 -7.47 -2.20 11.47
N SER A 139 -6.98 -1.01 11.15
CA SER A 139 -6.99 -0.39 9.84
C SER A 139 -5.59 0.15 9.52
N VAL A 140 -5.03 -0.25 8.38
CA VAL A 140 -3.81 0.34 7.83
C VAL A 140 -4.10 0.83 6.43
N VAL A 141 -3.80 2.11 6.17
CA VAL A 141 -4.11 2.77 4.91
C VAL A 141 -2.84 3.32 4.30
N PHE A 142 -2.58 2.97 3.05
CA PHE A 142 -1.48 3.50 2.26
C PHE A 142 -2.05 4.37 1.15
N ARG A 143 -1.56 5.62 1.03
CA ARG A 143 -2.00 6.58 0.02
C ARG A 143 -0.82 7.18 -0.71
N ASN A 144 -0.91 7.20 -2.04
CA ASN A 144 0.04 7.91 -2.91
C ASN A 144 1.49 7.47 -2.67
N GLY A 145 1.73 6.19 -2.39
CA GLY A 145 3.09 5.65 -2.26
C GLY A 145 3.68 5.31 -3.63
N SER A 146 5.00 5.46 -3.78
CA SER A 146 5.71 5.08 -5.00
C SER A 146 7.07 4.44 -4.73
N ALA A 147 7.40 3.38 -5.48
CA ALA A 147 8.70 2.68 -5.46
C ALA A 147 8.93 1.86 -6.75
N MET A 148 10.06 1.16 -6.87
CA MET A 148 10.31 0.21 -7.96
C MET A 148 9.54 -1.10 -7.74
N TRP A 149 9.60 -1.65 -6.52
CA TRP A 149 8.88 -2.84 -6.09
C TRP A 149 8.04 -2.54 -4.84
N GLY A 150 6.75 -2.88 -4.89
CA GLY A 150 5.84 -2.65 -3.77
C GLY A 150 5.60 -1.16 -3.58
N GLY A 151 4.85 -0.53 -4.51
CA GLY A 151 4.73 0.92 -4.59
C GLY A 151 4.38 1.59 -3.25
N CYS A 152 3.58 0.92 -2.42
CA CYS A 152 3.38 1.31 -1.02
C CYS A 152 4.06 0.37 -0.03
N LEU A 153 3.96 -0.95 -0.20
CA LEU A 153 4.44 -1.94 0.76
C LEU A 153 5.33 -2.98 0.09
N PHE A 154 6.49 -3.22 0.70
CA PHE A 154 7.36 -4.36 0.40
C PHE A 154 7.46 -5.28 1.63
N VAL A 155 7.33 -6.59 1.42
CA VAL A 155 7.56 -7.63 2.44
C VAL A 155 8.51 -8.70 1.90
N GLY A 156 9.69 -8.84 2.52
CA GLY A 156 10.73 -9.79 2.09
C GLY A 156 10.42 -11.24 2.44
N GLN A 157 9.41 -11.50 3.29
CA GLN A 157 8.91 -12.85 3.55
C GLN A 157 7.38 -12.91 3.44
N ARG A 158 6.72 -13.54 4.42
CA ARG A 158 5.28 -13.79 4.43
C ARG A 158 4.50 -12.55 4.85
N LEU A 159 3.42 -12.25 4.16
CA LEU A 159 2.38 -11.32 4.61
C LEU A 159 1.17 -12.10 5.14
N PHE A 160 0.87 -11.99 6.43
CA PHE A 160 -0.25 -12.65 7.07
C PHE A 160 -1.28 -11.64 7.57
N MET A 161 -2.54 -11.86 7.21
CA MET A 161 -3.66 -11.04 7.66
C MET A 161 -4.74 -11.92 8.27
N ALA A 162 -4.92 -11.83 9.59
CA ALA A 162 -5.98 -12.54 10.29
C ALA A 162 -7.27 -11.72 10.44
N GLY A 163 -7.22 -10.39 10.31
CA GLY A 163 -8.36 -9.50 10.55
C GLY A 163 -8.07 -8.05 10.14
N GLY A 164 -9.06 -7.17 10.31
CA GLY A 164 -8.92 -5.73 10.03
C GLY A 164 -9.06 -5.33 8.55
N LEU A 165 -8.50 -4.17 8.19
CA LEU A 165 -8.49 -3.58 6.85
C LEU A 165 -7.05 -3.19 6.46
N LEU A 166 -6.53 -3.73 5.37
CA LEU A 166 -5.36 -3.18 4.67
C LEU A 166 -5.84 -2.54 3.38
N ARG A 167 -5.63 -1.23 3.26
CA ARG A 167 -6.13 -0.43 2.14
C ARG A 167 -4.99 0.28 1.42
N PHE A 168 -4.93 0.13 0.11
CA PHE A 168 -3.95 0.74 -0.77
C PHE A 168 -4.67 1.62 -1.80
N GLU A 169 -4.32 2.90 -1.86
CA GLU A 169 -4.94 3.85 -2.77
C GLU A 169 -3.87 4.65 -3.51
N HIS A 170 -3.97 4.68 -4.85
CA HIS A 170 -3.05 5.45 -5.69
C HIS A 170 -1.57 5.06 -5.49
N CYS A 171 -1.31 3.79 -5.22
CA CYS A 171 0.04 3.27 -5.06
C CYS A 171 0.63 2.90 -6.42
N VAL A 172 1.90 3.23 -6.65
CA VAL A 172 2.53 3.08 -7.97
C VAL A 172 3.88 2.38 -7.85
N ALA A 173 4.08 1.33 -8.63
CA ALA A 173 5.36 0.67 -8.81
C ALA A 173 5.94 0.93 -10.21
N GLY A 174 7.26 1.10 -10.29
CA GLY A 174 7.97 1.08 -11.57
C GLY A 174 7.85 -0.27 -12.26
N GLU A 175 8.04 -1.35 -11.50
CA GLU A 175 8.12 -2.72 -12.03
C GLU A 175 7.05 -3.64 -11.44
N LEU A 176 7.08 -3.96 -10.14
CA LEU A 176 6.29 -5.06 -9.58
C LEU A 176 5.46 -4.61 -8.38
N GLY A 177 4.20 -5.03 -8.30
CA GLY A 177 3.39 -4.85 -7.09
C GLY A 177 3.03 -3.37 -6.85
N GLY A 178 2.14 -2.80 -7.67
CA GLY A 178 1.84 -1.37 -7.59
C GLY A 178 1.38 -0.90 -6.22
N GLY A 179 0.61 -1.72 -5.50
CA GLY A 179 0.35 -1.53 -4.06
C GLY A 179 1.37 -2.28 -3.21
N VAL A 180 1.42 -3.60 -3.37
CA VAL A 180 2.18 -4.52 -2.52
C VAL A 180 3.06 -5.42 -3.38
N TYR A 181 4.31 -5.59 -2.95
CA TYR A 181 5.18 -6.67 -3.37
C TYR A 181 5.52 -7.52 -2.16
N ALA A 182 5.36 -8.84 -2.28
CA ALA A 182 5.84 -9.78 -1.28
C ALA A 182 6.67 -10.89 -1.92
N GLN A 183 7.80 -11.22 -1.32
CA GLN A 183 8.64 -12.33 -1.78
C GLN A 183 8.11 -13.68 -1.28
N GLY A 184 7.47 -13.71 -0.11
CA GLY A 184 6.82 -14.90 0.46
C GLY A 184 5.34 -15.02 0.11
N ASP A 185 4.67 -15.97 0.75
CA ASP A 185 3.23 -16.17 0.60
C ASP A 185 2.44 -14.99 1.20
N LEU A 186 1.26 -14.72 0.63
CA LEU A 186 0.23 -13.94 1.29
C LEU A 186 -0.84 -14.88 1.82
N VAL A 187 -1.06 -14.86 3.12
CA VAL A 187 -2.12 -15.66 3.76
C VAL A 187 -3.13 -14.73 4.41
N GLN A 188 -4.35 -14.72 3.88
CA GLN A 188 -5.48 -13.98 4.43
C GLN A 188 -6.47 -14.96 5.09
N SER A 189 -6.48 -15.00 6.42
CA SER A 189 -7.44 -15.79 7.20
C SER A 189 -8.60 -14.95 7.76
N GLY A 190 -8.70 -13.67 7.37
CA GLY A 190 -9.81 -12.78 7.72
C GLY A 190 -9.63 -11.35 7.20
N GLY A 191 -10.51 -10.43 7.61
CA GLY A 191 -10.39 -9.00 7.29
C GLY A 191 -10.64 -8.62 5.81
N HIS A 192 -10.16 -7.46 5.40
CA HIS A 192 -10.37 -6.88 4.07
C HIS A 192 -9.06 -6.33 3.47
N LEU A 193 -8.59 -6.92 2.37
CA LEU A 193 -7.57 -6.32 1.50
C LEU A 193 -8.26 -5.48 0.43
N HIS A 194 -7.99 -4.17 0.38
CA HIS A 194 -8.60 -3.25 -0.57
C HIS A 194 -7.53 -2.51 -1.37
N PHE A 195 -7.61 -2.56 -2.69
CA PHE A 195 -6.73 -1.84 -3.59
C PHE A 195 -7.57 -1.01 -4.56
N THR A 196 -7.22 0.25 -4.72
CA THR A 196 -7.85 1.14 -5.69
C THR A 196 -6.82 2.02 -6.39
N ASN A 197 -6.94 2.16 -7.70
CA ASN A 197 -6.06 3.00 -8.53
C ASN A 197 -4.57 2.66 -8.34
N CYS A 198 -4.22 1.38 -8.20
CA CYS A 198 -2.83 0.95 -8.01
C CYS A 198 -2.20 0.52 -9.35
N HIS A 199 -0.95 0.87 -9.61
CA HIS A 199 -0.36 0.63 -10.94
C HIS A 199 1.07 0.10 -10.90
N ALA A 200 1.41 -0.82 -11.80
CA ALA A 200 2.80 -1.23 -12.03
C ALA A 200 3.18 -1.02 -13.50
N TYR A 201 4.01 -0.02 -13.79
CA TYR A 201 4.16 0.50 -15.16
C TYR A 201 4.75 -0.49 -16.17
N ARG A 202 5.81 -1.20 -15.79
CA ARG A 202 6.57 -2.04 -16.72
C ARG A 202 6.49 -3.53 -16.44
N GLY A 203 6.11 -3.91 -15.22
CA GLY A 203 6.10 -5.31 -14.80
C GLY A 203 4.71 -5.81 -14.48
N LYS A 204 4.55 -6.36 -13.27
CA LYS A 204 3.49 -7.32 -12.94
C LYS A 204 2.74 -6.97 -11.68
N GLY A 205 1.42 -7.14 -11.71
CA GLY A 205 0.56 -7.02 -10.53
C GLY A 205 0.42 -5.57 -10.07
N GLY A 206 -0.46 -4.81 -10.71
CA GLY A 206 -0.68 -3.39 -10.42
C GLY A 206 -1.21 -3.11 -9.02
N ALA A 207 -1.84 -4.10 -8.38
CA ALA A 207 -2.21 -4.06 -6.96
C ALA A 207 -1.22 -4.88 -6.12
N LEU A 208 -1.02 -6.15 -6.45
CA LEU A 208 -0.28 -7.11 -5.64
C LEU A 208 0.62 -7.98 -6.52
N HIS A 209 1.87 -8.15 -6.14
CA HIS A 209 2.78 -9.12 -6.73
C HIS A 209 3.36 -10.05 -5.66
N LEU A 210 3.26 -11.36 -5.89
CA LEU A 210 3.86 -12.42 -5.08
C LEU A 210 4.93 -13.13 -5.93
N ALA A 211 6.19 -13.04 -5.49
CA ALA A 211 7.37 -13.42 -6.30
C ALA A 211 7.55 -14.94 -6.43
N GLY A 212 6.68 -15.60 -7.19
CA GLY A 212 6.72 -17.06 -7.36
C GLY A 212 6.04 -17.83 -6.21
N THR A 213 5.28 -17.14 -5.37
CA THR A 213 4.64 -17.67 -4.16
C THR A 213 3.10 -17.60 -4.21
N ASP A 214 2.47 -18.09 -3.14
CA ASP A 214 1.05 -18.39 -3.11
C ASP A 214 0.25 -17.28 -2.39
N LEU A 215 -0.90 -16.92 -2.94
CA LEU A 215 -1.96 -16.18 -2.27
C LEU A 215 -2.97 -17.19 -1.71
N LEU A 216 -2.99 -17.38 -0.40
CA LEU A 216 -3.95 -18.24 0.32
C LEU A 216 -4.97 -17.37 1.06
N GLN A 217 -6.16 -17.21 0.50
CA GLN A 217 -7.29 -16.53 1.12
C GLN A 217 -8.21 -17.56 1.79
N GLU A 218 -7.99 -17.89 3.06
CA GLU A 218 -8.85 -18.82 3.80
C GLU A 218 -10.18 -18.19 4.22
N ASN A 219 -10.20 -16.88 4.50
CA ASN A 219 -11.40 -16.10 4.79
C ASN A 219 -11.18 -14.61 4.45
N GLY A 220 -12.18 -13.76 4.73
CA GLY A 220 -12.11 -12.32 4.49
C GLY A 220 -12.45 -11.94 3.06
N LYS A 221 -12.19 -10.68 2.72
CA LYS A 221 -12.50 -10.07 1.42
C LYS A 221 -11.24 -9.51 0.78
N ILE A 222 -11.09 -9.69 -0.53
CA ILE A 222 -10.18 -8.91 -1.37
C ILE A 222 -11.04 -8.03 -2.28
N THR A 223 -10.68 -6.77 -2.46
CA THR A 223 -11.33 -5.84 -3.40
C THR A 223 -10.26 -5.11 -4.18
N LEU A 224 -10.43 -5.10 -5.49
CA LEU A 224 -9.52 -4.45 -6.43
C LEU A 224 -10.39 -3.57 -7.32
N SER A 225 -9.94 -2.36 -7.62
CA SER A 225 -10.61 -1.49 -8.57
C SER A 225 -9.61 -0.60 -9.28
N ASN A 226 -9.75 -0.49 -10.61
CA ASN A 226 -8.91 0.38 -11.43
C ASN A 226 -7.40 0.15 -11.23
N CYS A 227 -6.96 -1.10 -10.99
CA CYS A 227 -5.53 -1.37 -10.96
C CYS A 227 -5.08 -1.92 -12.33
N TRP A 228 -3.87 -1.57 -12.73
CA TRP A 228 -3.34 -1.90 -14.05
C TRP A 228 -1.84 -2.17 -13.96
N ALA A 229 -1.37 -3.08 -14.80
CA ALA A 229 0.04 -3.32 -14.98
C ALA A 229 0.32 -3.83 -16.39
N GLY A 230 1.58 -3.75 -16.84
CA GLY A 230 1.98 -4.30 -18.13
C GLY A 230 1.65 -5.79 -18.26
N ASN A 231 1.80 -6.54 -17.16
CA ASN A 231 1.34 -7.90 -16.96
C ASN A 231 0.69 -8.07 -15.55
N GLY A 232 -0.02 -9.15 -15.24
CA GLY A 232 -0.81 -9.37 -14.03
C GLY A 232 -1.81 -8.27 -13.61
N GLY A 233 -2.23 -7.32 -14.46
CA GLY A 233 -3.18 -6.20 -14.20
C GLY A 233 -3.31 -5.74 -12.72
N CYS A 234 -4.09 -6.40 -11.84
CA CYS A 234 -4.04 -6.23 -10.37
C CYS A 234 -3.11 -7.21 -9.63
N ILE A 235 -3.38 -8.52 -9.61
CA ILE A 235 -2.60 -9.52 -8.88
C ILE A 235 -1.70 -10.35 -9.82
N CYS A 236 -0.49 -10.63 -9.37
CA CYS A 236 0.41 -11.57 -10.00
C CYS A 236 0.95 -12.53 -8.93
N SER A 237 0.68 -13.84 -9.03
CA SER A 237 1.08 -14.85 -8.03
C SER A 237 1.26 -16.25 -8.64
N ASN A 238 2.08 -17.12 -8.03
CA ASN A 238 2.25 -18.52 -8.45
C ASN A 238 1.11 -19.43 -8.06
N LYS A 239 0.37 -19.10 -7.01
CA LYS A 239 -0.87 -19.80 -6.73
C LYS A 239 -1.85 -18.84 -6.13
N LEU A 240 -3.14 -19.04 -6.36
CA LEU A 240 -4.19 -18.31 -5.66
C LEU A 240 -5.20 -19.30 -5.12
N ILE A 241 -5.09 -19.69 -3.85
CA ILE A 241 -6.06 -20.54 -3.18
C ILE A 241 -7.04 -19.65 -2.39
N ALA A 242 -8.30 -19.50 -2.78
CA ALA A 242 -9.34 -18.93 -1.90
C ALA A 242 -10.21 -20.04 -1.30
N LYS A 243 -10.64 -19.95 -0.04
CA LYS A 243 -11.55 -20.90 0.62
C LYS A 243 -12.73 -20.19 1.33
N THR A 244 -13.23 -19.09 0.77
CA THR A 244 -14.14 -18.17 1.47
C THR A 244 -15.51 -18.06 0.84
N ASN A 245 -16.56 -17.72 1.58
CA ASN A 245 -17.89 -17.54 0.96
C ASN A 245 -18.05 -16.24 0.13
N SER A 246 -17.03 -15.37 0.03
CA SER A 246 -17.07 -14.07 -0.69
C SER A 246 -15.68 -13.44 -0.92
N SER A 247 -15.25 -13.37 -2.18
CA SER A 247 -14.11 -12.60 -2.70
C SER A 247 -14.58 -11.60 -3.77
N ALA A 248 -13.91 -10.48 -3.99
CA ALA A 248 -14.29 -9.53 -5.05
C ALA A 248 -13.05 -9.11 -5.83
N ILE A 249 -12.58 -9.95 -6.76
CA ILE A 249 -11.40 -9.61 -7.58
C ILE A 249 -11.88 -8.91 -8.83
N ALA A 250 -11.35 -7.72 -9.08
CA ALA A 250 -11.30 -7.09 -10.38
C ALA A 250 -9.87 -7.01 -10.93
N ASP A 251 -9.74 -7.20 -12.24
CA ASP A 251 -8.71 -6.68 -13.16
C ASP A 251 -7.28 -7.36 -13.18
N MET A 252 -6.73 -8.11 -14.21
CA MET A 252 -5.39 -8.82 -14.26
C MET A 252 -4.93 -9.56 -15.56
N GLU A 253 -3.83 -9.15 -16.25
CA GLU A 253 -3.28 -9.85 -17.44
C GLU A 253 -1.83 -10.48 -17.34
N ASP A 254 -1.58 -11.82 -17.27
CA ASP A 254 -0.31 -12.59 -17.56
C ASP A 254 0.61 -13.01 -16.35
N PHE A 255 0.63 -14.32 -16.00
CA PHE A 255 1.55 -15.04 -15.05
C PHE A 255 1.37 -16.59 -14.99
N GLN A 256 2.45 -17.39 -14.89
CA GLN A 256 2.33 -18.85 -14.73
C GLN A 256 2.12 -19.31 -13.27
N GLY A 257 0.89 -19.62 -12.83
CA GLY A 257 0.63 -20.23 -11.50
C GLY A 257 -0.82 -20.69 -11.09
N LYS A 258 -1.01 -21.77 -10.32
CA LYS A 258 -2.30 -22.45 -9.99
C LYS A 258 -3.32 -21.68 -9.11
N VAL A 259 -4.56 -21.43 -9.51
CA VAL A 259 -5.68 -20.95 -8.67
C VAL A 259 -6.45 -22.14 -8.05
N VAL A 260 -7.06 -21.96 -6.87
CA VAL A 260 -7.97 -22.86 -6.14
C VAL A 260 -8.93 -22.00 -5.31
N LEU A 261 -9.98 -21.42 -5.89
CA LEU A 261 -11.05 -20.75 -5.15
C LEU A 261 -12.09 -21.76 -4.62
N ASN A 262 -12.65 -21.49 -3.46
CA ASN A 262 -13.74 -22.20 -2.80
C ASN A 262 -14.72 -21.11 -2.30
N GLY A 263 -15.16 -20.25 -3.25
CA GLY A 263 -15.74 -18.96 -2.89
C GLY A 263 -16.30 -18.01 -3.93
N THR A 264 -17.10 -17.03 -3.47
CA THR A 264 -17.85 -16.08 -4.32
C THR A 264 -17.03 -14.90 -4.79
N LEU A 265 -16.37 -14.94 -5.97
CA LEU A 265 -15.67 -13.82 -6.63
C LEU A 265 -16.57 -12.65 -7.19
N VAL A 266 -16.12 -11.40 -7.32
CA VAL A 266 -16.81 -10.24 -8.00
C VAL A 266 -15.83 -9.19 -8.58
N ALA A 267 -15.80 -8.91 -9.89
CA ALA A 267 -14.94 -7.93 -10.59
C ALA A 267 -15.68 -6.75 -11.20
N GLY A 268 -14.94 -5.68 -11.46
CA GLY A 268 -15.28 -4.48 -12.20
C GLY A 268 -14.08 -3.60 -12.55
N GLY A 269 -13.70 -3.43 -13.83
CA GLY A 269 -12.97 -2.21 -14.29
C GLY A 269 -11.60 -2.34 -14.98
N GLY A 270 -11.19 -3.53 -15.41
CA GLY A 270 -9.77 -3.82 -15.62
C GLY A 270 -9.22 -3.55 -16.96
N SER A 271 -7.94 -3.28 -17.03
CA SER A 271 -7.23 -3.17 -18.28
C SER A 271 -5.83 -3.78 -18.13
N ALA A 272 -5.34 -4.42 -19.18
CA ALA A 272 -3.91 -4.50 -19.44
C ALA A 272 -3.63 -4.65 -20.94
N ASP A 273 -2.34 -4.52 -21.32
CA ASP A 273 -1.89 -4.29 -22.70
C ASP A 273 -1.61 -5.57 -23.53
N TYR A 274 -1.48 -6.73 -22.89
CA TYR A 274 -1.23 -8.07 -23.45
C TYR A 274 -2.21 -9.26 -23.15
N LYS A 275 -2.32 -9.91 -21.95
CA LYS A 275 -3.20 -11.12 -21.69
C LYS A 275 -3.97 -11.34 -20.35
N GLY A 276 -5.31 -11.39 -20.24
CA GLY A 276 -6.12 -11.59 -18.99
C GLY A 276 -6.76 -10.32 -18.35
N GLY A 277 -8.06 -10.15 -18.32
CA GLY A 277 -8.62 -8.84 -17.94
C GLY A 277 -8.69 -8.63 -16.44
N VAL A 278 -8.84 -9.71 -15.65
CA VAL A 278 -9.18 -9.83 -14.20
C VAL A 278 -8.39 -10.83 -13.38
N ILE A 279 -8.17 -12.06 -13.85
CA ILE A 279 -7.26 -13.03 -13.21
C ILE A 279 -6.47 -13.70 -14.32
N PHE A 280 -5.16 -13.82 -14.14
CA PHE A 280 -4.36 -14.75 -14.91
C PHE A 280 -3.66 -15.75 -13.98
N ALA A 281 -3.84 -17.05 -14.25
CA ALA A 281 -3.28 -18.13 -13.45
C ALA A 281 -2.99 -19.39 -14.29
N ALA A 282 -1.93 -20.14 -14.00
CA ALA A 282 -1.62 -21.44 -14.62
C ALA A 282 -2.62 -22.56 -14.31
N SER A 283 -3.35 -22.53 -13.20
CA SER A 283 -4.47 -23.47 -12.99
C SER A 283 -5.59 -22.85 -12.18
N GLY A 284 -6.65 -23.59 -11.83
CA GLY A 284 -7.86 -23.05 -11.20
C GLY A 284 -8.73 -24.18 -10.65
N GLU A 285 -9.21 -24.06 -9.41
CA GLU A 285 -10.40 -24.75 -8.90
C GLU A 285 -11.38 -23.64 -8.47
N LEU A 286 -12.70 -23.79 -8.63
CA LEU A 286 -13.67 -22.73 -8.35
C LEU A 286 -14.89 -23.30 -7.59
N GLY A 287 -14.93 -23.18 -6.27
CA GLY A 287 -16.02 -23.66 -5.41
C GLY A 287 -17.01 -22.58 -4.93
N GLY A 288 -17.03 -21.38 -5.53
CA GLY A 288 -18.07 -20.40 -5.23
C GLY A 288 -18.32 -19.35 -6.33
N ARG A 289 -19.24 -18.41 -6.09
CA ARG A 289 -19.81 -17.50 -7.11
C ARG A 289 -18.89 -16.38 -7.61
N MET A 290 -18.38 -16.44 -8.83
CA MET A 290 -17.69 -15.33 -9.47
C MET A 290 -18.62 -14.32 -10.17
N THR A 291 -18.35 -13.01 -10.08
CA THR A 291 -18.92 -11.93 -10.87
C THR A 291 -17.75 -11.24 -11.53
N LEU A 292 -17.86 -10.76 -12.76
CA LEU A 292 -16.84 -9.90 -13.35
C LEU A 292 -17.51 -8.80 -14.17
N ARG A 293 -16.92 -7.60 -14.23
CA ARG A 293 -17.50 -6.44 -14.93
C ARG A 293 -16.38 -5.60 -15.56
N ASN A 294 -16.70 -4.92 -16.66
CA ASN A 294 -15.88 -3.85 -17.26
C ASN A 294 -14.38 -4.17 -17.49
N CYS A 295 -14.02 -5.42 -17.76
CA CYS A 295 -12.63 -5.81 -17.99
C CYS A 295 -12.26 -5.75 -19.48
N LYS A 296 -11.05 -5.28 -19.73
CA LYS A 296 -10.41 -5.11 -21.02
C LYS A 296 -9.06 -5.80 -20.97
N ALA A 297 -8.78 -6.55 -22.01
CA ALA A 297 -7.54 -7.27 -22.18
C ALA A 297 -7.29 -7.34 -23.68
N ARG A 298 -6.04 -7.20 -24.11
CA ARG A 298 -5.68 -7.37 -25.53
C ARG A 298 -5.82 -8.83 -25.95
N VAL A 299 -5.62 -9.78 -25.02
CA VAL A 299 -5.83 -11.22 -25.21
C VAL A 299 -6.44 -11.82 -23.92
N GLY A 300 -7.32 -12.82 -23.97
CA GLY A 300 -7.72 -13.56 -22.76
C GLY A 300 -8.88 -13.03 -21.91
N GLY A 301 -9.75 -12.14 -22.42
CA GLY A 301 -11.03 -11.80 -21.77
C GLY A 301 -10.86 -11.21 -20.36
N CYS A 302 -11.77 -11.47 -19.41
CA CYS A 302 -11.57 -11.12 -17.99
C CYS A 302 -10.77 -12.20 -17.23
N LEU A 303 -10.70 -13.43 -17.72
CA LEU A 303 -9.97 -14.50 -17.04
C LEU A 303 -9.16 -15.27 -18.07
N HIS A 304 -7.92 -15.58 -17.75
CA HIS A 304 -7.11 -16.47 -18.56
C HIS A 304 -6.45 -17.54 -17.69
N PHE A 305 -6.77 -18.80 -17.96
CA PHE A 305 -6.16 -19.96 -17.32
C PHE A 305 -5.36 -20.78 -18.33
N LYS A 306 -4.19 -21.29 -17.93
CA LYS A 306 -3.40 -22.21 -18.77
C LYS A 306 -3.94 -23.65 -18.70
N ASP A 307 -4.23 -24.14 -17.49
CA ASP A 307 -4.80 -25.47 -17.24
C ASP A 307 -6.03 -25.37 -16.33
N PHE A 308 -7.24 -25.61 -16.85
CA PHE A 308 -8.48 -25.46 -16.07
C PHE A 308 -9.08 -26.83 -15.74
N VAL A 309 -9.29 -27.11 -14.45
CA VAL A 309 -9.99 -28.32 -13.99
C VAL A 309 -11.24 -27.88 -13.23
N VAL A 310 -12.41 -28.21 -13.78
CA VAL A 310 -13.69 -28.09 -13.07
C VAL A 310 -13.87 -29.37 -12.24
N GLN A 311 -14.04 -29.23 -10.93
CA GLN A 311 -14.64 -30.27 -10.10
C GLN A 311 -16.11 -29.96 -9.87
#